data_AF-A0A2V7YGF3-F1
#
_entry.id   AF-A0A2V7YGF3-F1
#
_cell.length_a   1.000
_cell.length_b   1.000
_cell.length_c   1.000
_cell.angle_alpha   90.00
_cell.angle_beta   90.00
_cell.angle_gamma   90.00
#
_symmetry.space_group_name_H-M   'P 1'
#
loop_
_entity.id
_entity.type
_entity.pdbx_description
1 polymer ?
#
loop_
_entity_poly.entity_id
_entity_poly.type
_entity_poly.pdbx_seq_one_letter_code
_entity_poly.pdbx_strand_id
1 'polypeptide(L)'
;APFDVHAVPYSLNIGRDGKIARSMQPNRAFDRRVWISGYLNLFERRFDAWTAAPVVSQSYINVYAAAFRRRDVLNSMSIAYVLTATSRGVVAERNPSAFPLAYFRDAAGRIFRPASLAFTTSALFVVLDAPSNGLVVATQQDAPGWSVQIDGKIATPLRDGVFRAVRVTRGHHEIAWRYRPRAFMIGSALTILALARMLLSEKFVKRKWHGKNFDRHPKFS
;
A
#
# COMPACT_ATOMS: atom_id res chain seq x y z
N ALA A 1 -18.15 -19.38 -33.53
CA ALA A 1 -17.31 -19.44 -32.32
C ALA A 1 -18.23 -19.48 -31.11
N PRO A 2 -18.02 -20.35 -30.10
CA PRO A 2 -18.89 -20.36 -28.93
C PRO A 2 -18.75 -19.01 -28.21
N PHE A 3 -19.88 -18.48 -27.74
CA PHE A 3 -19.92 -17.25 -26.96
C PHE A 3 -19.18 -17.47 -25.63
N ASP A 4 -18.32 -16.51 -25.27
CA ASP A 4 -17.58 -16.52 -24.01
C ASP A 4 -18.56 -16.27 -22.86
N VAL A 5 -18.83 -17.32 -22.09
CA VAL A 5 -19.70 -17.30 -20.91
C VAL A 5 -18.92 -16.74 -19.71
N HIS A 6 -18.83 -15.42 -19.62
CA HIS A 6 -18.40 -14.77 -18.40
C HIS A 6 -19.54 -14.74 -17.37
N ALA A 7 -19.54 -15.68 -16.42
CA ALA A 7 -20.32 -15.61 -15.20
C ALA A 7 -19.68 -14.61 -14.21
N VAL A 8 -19.71 -13.31 -14.53
CA VAL A 8 -19.26 -12.22 -13.66
C VAL A 8 -20.17 -11.01 -13.93
N PRO A 9 -21.12 -10.63 -13.04
CA PRO A 9 -22.04 -9.55 -13.36
C PRO A 9 -21.48 -8.20 -12.89
N TYR A 10 -20.26 -7.81 -13.24
CA TYR A 10 -19.71 -6.53 -12.72
C TYR A 10 -18.94 -5.70 -13.75
N SER A 11 -19.19 -4.39 -13.76
CA SER A 11 -18.47 -3.43 -14.60
C SER A 11 -16.96 -3.46 -14.32
N LEU A 12 -16.13 -3.21 -15.34
CA LEU A 12 -14.66 -3.08 -15.23
C LEU A 12 -14.20 -2.02 -14.21
N ASN A 13 -15.12 -1.16 -13.72
CA ASN A 13 -14.85 -0.08 -12.78
C ASN A 13 -14.89 -0.51 -11.30
N ILE A 14 -15.35 -1.73 -10.97
CA ILE A 14 -15.37 -2.19 -9.57
C ILE A 14 -13.94 -2.16 -9.01
N GLY A 15 -13.78 -1.48 -7.87
CA GLY A 15 -12.51 -1.34 -7.15
C GLY A 15 -11.68 -0.10 -7.50
N ARG A 16 -12.06 0.66 -8.56
CA ARG A 16 -11.36 1.89 -8.97
C ARG A 16 -11.78 3.13 -8.19
N ASP A 17 -13.09 3.25 -7.90
CA ASP A 17 -13.70 4.41 -7.24
C ASP A 17 -13.87 4.21 -5.72
N GLY A 18 -13.63 3.01 -5.22
CA GLY A 18 -13.66 2.70 -3.79
C GLY A 18 -13.27 1.25 -3.52
N LYS A 19 -13.08 0.91 -2.25
CA LYS A 19 -12.59 -0.39 -1.83
C LYS A 19 -13.68 -1.47 -1.90
N ILE A 20 -13.23 -2.70 -2.07
CA ILE A 20 -14.02 -3.91 -2.08
C ILE A 20 -13.82 -4.62 -0.73
N ALA A 21 -14.90 -4.97 -0.04
CA ALA A 21 -14.87 -5.84 1.13
C ALA A 21 -15.53 -7.18 0.79
N ARG A 22 -15.07 -8.27 1.40
CA ARG A 22 -15.61 -9.63 1.19
C ARG A 22 -16.32 -10.10 2.44
N SER A 23 -17.58 -10.49 2.33
CA SER A 23 -18.43 -10.97 3.43
C SER A 23 -18.11 -12.39 3.88
N MET A 24 -17.39 -13.19 3.08
CA MET A 24 -17.03 -14.56 3.42
C MET A 24 -15.66 -14.60 4.11
N GLN A 25 -15.62 -15.06 5.35
CA GLN A 25 -14.42 -15.64 5.97
C GLN A 25 -14.66 -17.12 6.18
N PRO A 26 -13.75 -17.98 5.69
CA PRO A 26 -13.46 -19.21 6.41
C PRO A 26 -11.95 -19.37 6.61
N ASN A 27 -11.59 -19.40 7.89
CA ASN A 27 -10.38 -19.97 8.48
C ASN A 27 -8.99 -19.37 8.20
N ARG A 28 -8.28 -19.28 9.33
CA ARG A 28 -6.85 -19.06 9.54
C ARG A 28 -5.98 -19.80 8.51
N ALA A 29 -5.19 -19.05 7.75
CA ALA A 29 -3.76 -19.29 7.57
C ALA A 29 -3.16 -18.05 6.89
N PHE A 30 -1.99 -17.60 7.36
CA PHE A 30 -1.16 -16.61 6.68
C PHE A 30 -0.72 -17.21 5.32
N ASP A 31 -1.53 -17.08 4.27
CA ASP A 31 -1.15 -17.51 2.92
C ASP A 31 -0.40 -16.38 2.20
N ARG A 32 0.90 -16.57 2.03
CA ARG A 32 1.81 -15.64 1.31
C ARG A 32 1.34 -15.32 -0.10
N ARG A 33 0.52 -16.16 -0.74
CA ARG A 33 -0.02 -15.90 -2.08
C ARG A 33 -1.05 -14.76 -2.07
N VAL A 34 -1.82 -14.61 -0.98
CA VAL A 34 -2.79 -13.51 -0.80
C VAL A 34 -2.09 -12.15 -0.73
N TRP A 35 -0.85 -12.12 -0.20
CA TRP A 35 -0.01 -10.91 -0.17
C TRP A 35 0.39 -10.44 -1.57
N ILE A 36 0.74 -11.36 -2.48
CA ILE A 36 1.11 -11.05 -3.87
C ILE A 36 -0.12 -10.56 -4.67
N SER A 37 -1.30 -11.14 -4.43
CA SER A 37 -2.57 -10.70 -5.02
C SER A 37 -3.00 -9.29 -4.57
N GLY A 38 -2.70 -8.92 -3.32
CA GLY A 38 -2.93 -7.57 -2.79
C GLY A 38 -2.07 -6.49 -3.45
N TYR A 39 -0.86 -6.83 -3.90
CA TYR A 39 -0.02 -5.94 -4.70
C TYR A 39 -0.50 -5.88 -6.17
N LEU A 40 -1.02 -6.95 -6.73
CA LEU A 40 -1.64 -6.94 -8.07
C LEU A 40 -2.88 -6.04 -8.14
N ASN A 41 -3.63 -5.94 -7.04
CA ASN A 41 -4.71 -4.98 -6.86
C ASN A 41 -4.26 -3.50 -7.00
N LEU A 42 -2.99 -3.18 -6.70
CA LEU A 42 -2.40 -1.86 -6.96
C LEU A 42 -2.03 -1.65 -8.44
N PHE A 43 -1.74 -2.72 -9.19
CA PHE A 43 -1.48 -2.65 -10.63
C PHE A 43 -2.79 -2.61 -11.45
N GLU A 44 -3.86 -3.25 -11.00
CA GLU A 44 -5.19 -3.21 -11.62
C GLU A 44 -6.09 -2.04 -11.16
N ARG A 45 -5.62 -1.24 -10.18
CA ARG A 45 -6.43 -0.19 -9.50
C ARG A 45 -7.70 -0.74 -8.86
N ARG A 46 -7.65 -1.92 -8.25
CA ARG A 46 -8.77 -2.54 -7.53
C ARG A 46 -8.40 -2.63 -6.06
N PHE A 47 -8.92 -1.75 -5.20
CA PHE A 47 -8.56 -1.81 -3.78
C PHE A 47 -9.38 -2.85 -3.03
N ASP A 48 -8.75 -3.90 -2.51
CA ASP A 48 -9.36 -4.75 -1.49
C ASP A 48 -9.15 -4.11 -0.11
N ALA A 49 -10.24 -3.89 0.63
CA ALA A 49 -10.23 -3.30 1.96
C ALA A 49 -9.53 -4.16 3.02
N TRP A 50 -9.40 -5.47 2.77
CA TRP A 50 -8.69 -6.42 3.63
C TRP A 50 -7.16 -6.36 3.45
N THR A 51 -6.67 -5.99 2.27
CA THR A 51 -5.24 -6.17 1.92
C THR A 51 -4.56 -4.84 1.67
N ALA A 52 -4.10 -4.19 2.74
CA ALA A 52 -3.35 -2.94 2.64
C ALA A 52 -2.28 -2.80 3.74
N ALA A 53 -1.32 -3.73 3.79
CA ALA A 53 0.06 -3.59 4.29
C ALA A 53 0.64 -4.98 4.64
N PRO A 54 1.98 -5.19 4.64
CA PRO A 54 2.62 -6.41 5.15
C PRO A 54 2.33 -6.65 6.65
N VAL A 55 1.98 -5.59 7.37
CA VAL A 55 1.61 -5.59 8.79
C VAL A 55 0.32 -4.78 8.94
N VAL A 56 -0.78 -5.46 9.24
CA VAL A 56 -2.05 -4.82 9.55
C VAL A 56 -2.12 -4.58 11.06
N SER A 57 -2.44 -3.36 11.49
CA SER A 57 -2.59 -3.08 12.92
C SER A 57 -3.83 -3.78 13.47
N GLN A 58 -3.76 -4.29 14.70
CA GLN A 58 -4.91 -4.91 15.36
C GLN A 58 -6.12 -3.96 15.42
N SER A 59 -5.87 -2.65 15.54
CA SER A 59 -6.91 -1.62 15.47
C SER A 59 -7.63 -1.57 14.11
N TYR A 60 -6.93 -1.74 12.99
CA TYR A 60 -7.54 -1.75 11.66
C TYR A 60 -8.41 -3.01 11.47
N ILE A 61 -7.95 -4.16 11.95
CA ILE A 61 -8.74 -5.42 11.92
C ILE A 61 -10.05 -5.25 12.70
N ASN A 62 -9.99 -4.65 13.89
CA ASN A 62 -11.17 -4.42 14.72
C ASN A 62 -12.18 -3.48 14.04
N VAL A 63 -11.69 -2.39 13.42
CA VAL A 63 -12.54 -1.45 12.64
C VAL A 63 -13.16 -2.15 11.43
N TYR A 64 -12.40 -2.95 10.70
CA TYR A 64 -12.90 -3.72 9.56
C TYR A 64 -13.98 -4.73 9.98
N ALA A 65 -13.77 -5.46 11.07
CA ALA A 65 -14.76 -6.41 11.60
C ALA A 65 -16.07 -5.72 12.04
N ALA A 66 -15.98 -4.48 12.52
CA ALA A 66 -17.15 -3.67 12.84
C ALA A 66 -17.88 -3.15 11.59
N ALA A 67 -17.18 -2.96 10.46
CA ALA A 67 -17.75 -2.39 9.24
C ALA A 67 -18.97 -3.18 8.74
N PHE A 68 -18.92 -4.52 8.74
CA PHE A 68 -20.07 -5.33 8.32
C PHE A 68 -21.32 -5.18 9.19
N ARG A 69 -21.20 -4.66 10.41
CA ARG A 69 -22.33 -4.37 11.31
C ARG A 69 -22.74 -2.90 11.32
N ARG A 70 -21.91 -2.01 10.78
CA ARG A 70 -22.03 -0.55 10.91
C ARG A 70 -21.77 0.17 9.58
N ARG A 71 -22.84 0.68 8.96
CA ARG A 71 -22.77 1.37 7.66
C ARG A 71 -21.90 2.62 7.69
N ASP A 72 -21.88 3.35 8.80
CA ASP A 72 -21.01 4.52 8.98
C ASP A 72 -19.52 4.16 8.93
N VAL A 73 -19.16 2.99 9.47
CA VAL A 73 -17.79 2.46 9.39
C VAL A 73 -17.46 2.03 7.97
N LEU A 74 -18.36 1.33 7.25
CA LEU A 74 -18.15 1.02 5.81
C LEU A 74 -17.87 2.28 4.99
N ASN A 75 -18.65 3.34 5.22
CA ASN A 75 -18.52 4.60 4.50
C ASN A 75 -17.16 5.25 4.74
N SER A 76 -16.75 5.38 6.01
CA SER A 76 -15.47 5.98 6.39
C SER A 76 -14.25 5.15 5.98
N MET A 77 -14.39 3.83 5.79
CA MET A 77 -13.37 2.98 5.22
C MET A 77 -13.25 3.08 3.69
N SER A 78 -14.07 3.91 3.04
CA SER A 78 -14.20 4.00 1.59
C SER A 78 -14.58 2.67 0.93
N ILE A 79 -15.34 1.82 1.62
CA ILE A 79 -15.79 0.53 1.09
C ILE A 79 -17.02 0.77 0.23
N ALA A 80 -16.81 0.77 -1.10
CA ALA A 80 -17.84 1.02 -2.11
C ALA A 80 -18.48 -0.27 -2.64
N TYR A 81 -17.86 -1.43 -2.42
CA TYR A 81 -18.38 -2.71 -2.89
C TYR A 81 -18.27 -3.77 -1.80
N VAL A 82 -19.33 -4.55 -1.60
CA VAL A 82 -19.32 -5.71 -0.69
C VAL A 82 -19.61 -6.96 -1.52
N LEU A 83 -18.70 -7.92 -1.51
CA LEU A 83 -18.85 -9.21 -2.18
C LEU A 83 -19.38 -10.26 -1.20
N THR A 84 -20.51 -10.86 -1.53
CA THR A 84 -21.18 -11.89 -0.74
C THR A 84 -21.27 -13.18 -1.55
N ALA A 85 -20.73 -14.27 -1.00
CA ALA A 85 -20.88 -15.59 -1.58
C ALA A 85 -22.27 -16.15 -1.24
N THR A 86 -22.96 -16.67 -2.24
CA THR A 86 -24.28 -17.30 -2.14
C THR A 86 -24.22 -18.70 -2.75
N SER A 87 -25.23 -19.54 -2.49
CA SER A 87 -25.34 -20.86 -3.11
C SER A 87 -25.40 -20.83 -4.64
N ARG A 88 -25.67 -19.66 -5.25
CA ARG A 88 -25.80 -19.46 -6.70
C ARG A 88 -24.64 -18.67 -7.32
N GLY A 89 -23.63 -18.27 -6.54
CA GLY A 89 -22.49 -17.48 -7.02
C GLY A 89 -22.16 -16.27 -6.12
N VAL A 90 -21.39 -15.32 -6.65
CA VAL A 90 -20.93 -14.12 -5.91
C VAL A 90 -21.74 -12.89 -6.29
N VAL A 91 -22.38 -12.26 -5.30
CA VAL A 91 -23.11 -10.99 -5.43
C VAL A 91 -22.22 -9.84 -4.96
N ALA A 92 -22.10 -8.75 -5.73
CA ALA A 92 -21.44 -7.51 -5.34
C ALA A 92 -22.50 -6.43 -5.14
N GLU A 93 -22.61 -5.98 -3.90
CA GLU A 93 -23.48 -4.88 -3.52
C GLU A 93 -22.69 -3.59 -3.56
N ARG A 94 -23.22 -2.55 -4.22
CA ARG A 94 -22.60 -1.23 -4.25
C ARG A 94 -23.08 -0.41 -3.06
N ASN A 95 -22.13 0.20 -2.34
CA ASN A 95 -22.35 1.22 -1.33
C ASN A 95 -22.13 2.61 -1.94
N PRO A 96 -23.19 3.33 -2.36
CA PRO A 96 -23.06 4.65 -2.97
C PRO A 96 -22.59 5.74 -1.99
N SER A 97 -22.71 5.49 -0.69
CA SER A 97 -22.37 6.45 0.38
C SER A 97 -20.92 6.32 0.86
N ALA A 98 -20.11 5.48 0.20
CA ALA A 98 -18.70 5.34 0.52
C ALA A 98 -17.95 6.67 0.33
N PHE A 99 -17.11 7.02 1.30
CA PHE A 99 -16.25 8.19 1.18
C PHE A 99 -15.18 7.94 0.12
N PRO A 100 -14.67 8.99 -0.54
CA PRO A 100 -13.56 8.83 -1.48
C PRO A 100 -12.31 8.28 -0.77
N LEU A 101 -11.42 7.63 -1.52
CA LEU A 101 -10.19 7.03 -0.97
C LEU A 101 -9.28 8.02 -0.23
N ALA A 102 -9.34 9.30 -0.60
CA ALA A 102 -8.85 10.42 0.21
C ALA A 102 -9.87 11.56 0.17
N TYR A 103 -10.04 12.27 1.29
CA TYR A 103 -11.03 13.34 1.40
C TYR A 103 -10.56 14.44 2.35
N PHE A 104 -11.10 15.65 2.19
CA PHE A 104 -10.98 16.71 3.18
C PHE A 104 -12.14 16.64 4.16
N ARG A 105 -11.85 16.84 5.45
CA ARG A 105 -12.82 16.93 6.53
C ARG A 105 -12.58 18.22 7.32
N ASP A 106 -13.61 19.05 7.42
CA ASP A 106 -13.55 20.26 8.22
C ASP A 106 -13.80 20.00 9.72
N ALA A 107 -13.76 21.06 10.52
CA ALA A 107 -14.01 20.98 11.96
C ALA A 107 -15.46 20.56 12.31
N ALA A 108 -16.42 20.78 11.40
CA ALA A 108 -17.81 20.35 11.56
C ALA A 108 -18.05 18.89 11.11
N GLY A 109 -17.01 18.20 10.63
CA GLY A 109 -17.11 16.83 10.13
C GLY A 109 -17.64 16.71 8.70
N ARG A 110 -17.83 17.81 7.98
CA ARG A 110 -18.27 17.80 6.58
C ARG A 110 -17.15 17.29 5.69
N ILE A 111 -17.51 16.46 4.71
CA ILE A 111 -16.57 15.76 3.83
C ILE A 111 -16.60 16.38 2.44
N PHE A 112 -15.41 16.70 1.92
CA PHE A 112 -15.22 17.26 0.59
C PHE A 112 -14.30 16.37 -0.24
N ARG A 113 -14.66 16.19 -1.51
CA ARG A 113 -13.88 15.40 -2.45
C ARG A 113 -12.65 16.18 -2.90
N PRO A 114 -11.50 15.52 -3.09
CA PRO A 114 -10.36 16.17 -3.71
C PRO A 114 -10.66 16.47 -5.19
N ALA A 115 -10.03 17.51 -5.72
CA ALA A 115 -10.08 17.85 -7.14
C ALA A 115 -9.35 16.78 -7.98
N SER A 116 -8.24 16.25 -7.46
CA SER A 116 -7.51 15.16 -8.08
C SER A 116 -6.95 14.18 -7.06
N LEU A 117 -6.93 12.90 -7.45
CA LEU A 117 -6.39 11.81 -6.63
C LEU A 117 -5.63 10.85 -7.53
N ALA A 118 -4.35 10.66 -7.22
CA ALA A 118 -3.50 9.68 -7.89
C ALA A 118 -2.72 8.87 -6.84
N PHE A 119 -2.47 7.60 -7.13
CA PHE A 119 -1.73 6.73 -6.21
C PHE A 119 -0.86 5.76 -7.01
N THR A 120 0.23 5.36 -6.38
CA THR A 120 1.09 4.25 -6.79
C THR A 120 1.19 3.25 -5.64
N THR A 121 2.04 2.23 -5.78
CA THR A 121 2.33 1.27 -4.71
C THR A 121 2.97 1.91 -3.47
N SER A 122 3.66 3.05 -3.63
CA SER A 122 4.46 3.68 -2.57
C SER A 122 4.21 5.18 -2.43
N ALA A 123 3.27 5.75 -3.19
CA ALA A 123 2.95 7.16 -3.13
C ALA A 123 1.44 7.42 -3.28
N LEU A 124 0.99 8.52 -2.71
CA LEU A 124 -0.37 9.04 -2.86
C LEU A 124 -0.27 10.55 -3.06
N PHE A 125 -0.91 11.05 -4.11
CA PHE A 125 -0.98 12.45 -4.47
C PHE A 125 -2.43 12.91 -4.41
N VAL A 126 -2.69 13.96 -3.65
CA VAL A 126 -4.01 14.55 -3.45
C VAL A 126 -3.93 16.03 -3.77
N VAL A 127 -4.81 16.51 -4.65
CA VAL A 127 -4.98 17.93 -4.92
C VAL A 127 -6.39 18.33 -4.51
N LEU A 128 -6.53 19.39 -3.72
CA LEU A 128 -7.83 19.85 -3.25
C LEU A 128 -7.83 21.34 -2.93
N ASP A 129 -9.03 21.92 -2.96
CA ASP A 129 -9.31 23.25 -2.45
C ASP A 129 -10.02 23.13 -1.10
N ALA A 130 -9.30 23.43 -0.03
CA ALA A 130 -9.82 23.36 1.33
C ALA A 130 -10.66 24.62 1.63
N PRO A 131 -11.98 24.50 1.88
CA PRO A 131 -12.86 25.65 2.15
C PRO A 131 -12.58 26.32 3.50
N SER A 132 -11.95 25.58 4.42
CA SER A 132 -11.59 25.99 5.78
C SER A 132 -10.33 25.24 6.24
N ASN A 133 -9.85 25.54 7.45
CA ASN A 133 -8.87 24.68 8.11
C ASN A 133 -9.50 23.32 8.40
N GLY A 134 -8.73 22.25 8.24
CA GLY A 134 -9.23 20.89 8.44
C GLY A 134 -8.18 19.81 8.25
N LEU A 135 -8.66 18.59 8.06
CA LEU A 135 -7.84 17.40 7.86
C LEU A 135 -8.04 16.85 6.47
N VAL A 136 -6.94 16.45 5.83
CA VAL A 136 -6.97 15.63 4.63
C VAL A 136 -6.66 14.23 5.05
N VAL A 137 -7.65 13.35 4.91
CA VAL A 137 -7.60 11.96 5.38
C VAL A 137 -7.40 11.07 4.17
N ALA A 138 -6.40 10.20 4.24
CA ALA A 138 -6.17 9.13 3.27
C ALA A 138 -6.57 7.81 3.92
N THR A 139 -7.57 7.11 3.37
CA THR A 139 -8.14 5.90 3.99
C THR A 139 -7.24 4.66 3.86
N GLN A 140 -5.94 4.84 3.67
CA GLN A 140 -4.97 3.75 3.76
C GLN A 140 -4.47 3.63 5.20
N GLN A 141 -4.22 2.41 5.66
CA GLN A 141 -3.75 2.15 7.00
C GLN A 141 -2.45 2.91 7.29
N ASP A 142 -2.34 3.52 8.47
CA ASP A 142 -1.04 4.05 8.90
C ASP A 142 -0.04 2.93 9.21
N ALA A 143 1.16 3.04 8.64
CA ALA A 143 2.25 2.09 8.80
C ALA A 143 3.58 2.85 8.95
N PRO A 144 4.55 2.33 9.73
CA PRO A 144 5.84 3.01 9.89
C PRO A 144 6.55 3.20 8.54
N GLY A 145 7.00 4.43 8.25
CA GLY A 145 7.77 4.75 7.04
C GLY A 145 7.08 5.67 6.04
N TRP A 146 5.83 6.06 6.26
CA TRP A 146 5.20 7.12 5.48
C TRP A 146 5.73 8.50 5.88
N SER A 147 5.95 9.35 4.87
CA SER A 147 6.23 10.77 5.00
C SER A 147 5.22 11.56 4.18
N VAL A 148 4.90 12.78 4.60
CA VAL A 148 3.96 13.65 3.92
C VAL A 148 4.59 15.00 3.61
N GLN A 149 4.27 15.55 2.45
CA GLN A 149 4.56 16.90 2.05
C GLN A 149 3.28 17.63 1.70
N ILE A 150 3.20 18.91 2.04
CA ILE A 150 2.17 19.85 1.62
C ILE A 150 2.88 20.95 0.83
N ASP A 151 2.46 21.17 -0.42
CA ASP A 151 3.00 22.21 -1.31
C ASP A 151 4.54 22.13 -1.40
N GLY A 152 5.06 20.91 -1.51
CA GLY A 152 6.49 20.59 -1.58
C GLY A 152 7.25 20.64 -0.25
N LYS A 153 6.63 21.10 0.85
CA LYS A 153 7.26 21.21 2.17
C LYS A 153 6.93 20.02 3.06
N ILE A 154 7.90 19.53 3.83
CA ILE A 154 7.69 18.43 4.78
C ILE A 154 6.65 18.86 5.82
N ALA A 155 5.64 18.02 6.01
CA ALA A 155 4.58 18.22 6.99
C ALA A 155 4.58 17.08 8.02
N THR A 156 4.01 17.35 9.19
CA THR A 156 3.87 16.36 10.25
C THR A 156 2.70 15.43 9.93
N PRO A 157 2.91 14.11 9.74
CA PRO A 157 1.83 13.18 9.56
C PRO A 157 1.01 13.06 10.85
N LEU A 158 -0.30 13.02 10.70
CA LEU A 158 -1.28 12.82 11.76
C LEU A 158 -2.08 11.55 11.50
N ARG A 159 -2.95 11.21 12.45
CA ARG A 159 -3.91 10.11 12.32
C ARG A 159 -5.32 10.62 12.51
N ASP A 160 -6.24 10.01 11.76
CA ASP A 160 -7.67 10.09 11.99
C ASP A 160 -8.20 8.68 12.22
N GLY A 161 -8.33 8.30 13.50
CA GLY A 161 -8.56 6.91 13.88
C GLY A 161 -7.44 5.99 13.42
N VAL A 162 -7.74 5.10 12.46
CA VAL A 162 -6.79 4.14 11.88
C VAL A 162 -6.17 4.61 10.55
N PHE A 163 -6.61 5.76 10.05
CA PHE A 163 -6.19 6.33 8.77
C PHE A 163 -5.12 7.38 8.93
N ARG A 164 -4.34 7.57 7.87
CA ARG A 164 -3.37 8.66 7.80
C ARG A 164 -4.07 9.97 7.51
N ALA A 165 -3.64 11.03 8.15
CA ALA A 165 -4.17 12.36 7.94
C ALA A 165 -3.07 13.41 7.95
N VAL A 166 -3.35 14.58 7.39
CA VAL A 166 -2.51 15.77 7.55
C VAL A 166 -3.41 17.00 7.69
N ARG A 167 -2.98 17.98 8.49
CA ARG A 167 -3.70 19.26 8.62
C ARG A 167 -3.35 20.17 7.46
N VAL A 168 -4.37 20.82 6.91
CA VAL A 168 -4.22 21.89 5.93
C VAL A 168 -5.00 23.11 6.37
N THR A 169 -4.52 24.28 5.93
CA THR A 169 -5.25 25.54 6.08
C THR A 169 -6.31 25.66 4.99
N ARG A 170 -7.16 26.68 5.09
CA ARG A 170 -7.99 27.09 3.95
C ARG A 170 -7.09 27.45 2.75
N GLY A 171 -7.41 26.94 1.57
CA GLY A 171 -6.69 27.23 0.34
C GLY A 171 -6.49 26.01 -0.56
N HIS A 172 -5.83 26.24 -1.68
CA HIS A 172 -5.41 25.19 -2.60
C HIS A 172 -4.18 24.46 -2.03
N HIS A 173 -4.20 23.13 -2.03
CA HIS A 173 -3.10 22.33 -1.51
C HIS A 173 -2.80 21.10 -2.38
N GLU A 174 -1.51 20.87 -2.58
CA GLU A 174 -0.95 19.65 -3.15
C GLU A 174 -0.29 18.81 -2.07
N ILE A 175 -0.81 17.60 -1.86
CA ILE A 175 -0.38 16.74 -0.76
C ILE A 175 0.21 15.47 -1.34
N ALA A 176 1.49 15.22 -1.01
CA ALA A 176 2.22 14.06 -1.48
C ALA A 176 2.65 13.19 -0.29
N TRP A 177 2.12 11.97 -0.24
CA TRP A 177 2.59 10.93 0.66
C TRP A 177 3.59 10.03 -0.06
N ARG A 178 4.67 9.68 0.62
CA ARG A 178 5.67 8.72 0.12
C ARG A 178 6.06 7.73 1.19
N TYR A 179 6.06 6.45 0.84
CA TYR A 179 6.48 5.34 1.69
C TYR A 179 7.96 5.04 1.51
N ARG A 180 8.73 5.13 2.59
CA ARG A 180 10.16 4.84 2.66
C ARG A 180 10.44 3.86 3.81
N PRO A 181 10.35 2.55 3.57
CA PRO A 181 10.54 1.54 4.62
C PRO A 181 12.01 1.48 5.07
N ARG A 182 12.25 1.69 6.37
CA ARG A 182 13.61 1.64 6.98
C ARG A 182 14.29 0.28 6.78
N ALA A 183 13.53 -0.81 6.91
CA ALA A 183 14.05 -2.17 6.73
C ALA A 183 14.62 -2.42 5.32
N PHE A 184 14.00 -1.83 4.29
CA PHE A 184 14.51 -1.92 2.93
C PHE A 184 15.86 -1.19 2.79
N MET A 185 15.98 0.02 3.36
CA MET A 185 17.24 0.76 3.34
C MET A 185 18.37 0.01 4.06
N ILE A 186 18.08 -0.59 5.21
CA ILE A 186 19.06 -1.40 5.98
C ILE A 186 19.44 -2.66 5.20
N GLY A 187 18.47 -3.38 4.64
CA GLY A 187 18.71 -4.55 3.81
C GLY A 187 19.59 -4.24 2.61
N SER A 188 19.28 -3.18 1.86
CA SER A 188 20.09 -2.73 0.73
C SER A 188 21.52 -2.38 1.14
N ALA A 189 21.71 -1.67 2.27
CA ALA A 189 23.04 -1.34 2.77
C ALA A 189 23.85 -2.61 3.13
N LEU A 190 23.22 -3.59 3.79
CA LEU A 190 23.85 -4.87 4.12
C LEU A 190 24.21 -5.67 2.87
N THR A 191 23.32 -5.70 1.87
CA THR A 191 23.60 -6.36 0.58
C THR A 191 24.79 -5.69 -0.13
N ILE A 192 24.84 -4.36 -0.17
CA ILE A 192 25.96 -3.61 -0.75
C ILE A 192 27.26 -3.92 0.01
N LEU A 193 27.23 -3.95 1.34
CA LEU A 193 28.40 -4.30 2.17
C LEU A 193 28.86 -5.74 1.93
N ALA A 194 27.94 -6.70 1.80
CA ALA A 194 28.25 -8.08 1.51
C ALA A 194 28.88 -8.24 0.12
N LEU A 195 28.32 -7.59 -0.91
CA LEU A 195 28.87 -7.56 -2.26
C LEU A 195 30.25 -6.89 -2.30
N ALA A 196 30.42 -5.76 -1.61
CA ALA A 196 31.70 -5.08 -1.50
C ALA A 196 32.75 -5.99 -0.83
N ARG A 197 32.38 -6.68 0.26
CA ARG A 197 33.25 -7.66 0.93
C ARG A 197 33.62 -8.82 0.01
N MET A 198 32.67 -9.36 -0.74
CA MET A 198 32.92 -10.45 -1.69
C MET A 198 33.91 -10.02 -2.79
N LEU A 199 33.69 -8.86 -3.41
CA LEU A 199 34.57 -8.31 -4.45
C LEU A 199 35.97 -7.98 -3.92
N LEU A 200 36.08 -7.46 -2.69
CA LEU A 200 37.36 -7.23 -2.03
C LEU A 200 38.09 -8.54 -1.73
N SER A 201 37.36 -9.59 -1.35
CA SER A 201 37.93 -10.91 -1.06
C SER A 201 38.53 -11.58 -2.31
N GLU A 202 37.86 -11.49 -3.46
CA GLU A 202 38.38 -12.04 -4.72
C GLU A 202 39.67 -11.33 -5.17
N LYS A 203 39.74 -10.00 -5.00
CA LYS A 203 40.96 -9.22 -5.26
C LYS A 203 42.10 -9.59 -4.32
N PHE A 204 41.80 -9.96 -3.07
CA PHE A 204 42.80 -10.38 -2.09
C PHE A 204 43.32 -11.81 -2.35
N VAL A 205 42.45 -12.73 -2.76
CA VAL A 205 42.81 -14.13 -3.06
C VAL A 205 43.63 -14.24 -4.34
N LYS A 206 43.28 -13.52 -5.42
CA LYS A 206 44.07 -13.51 -6.66
C LYS A 206 45.48 -12.95 -6.49
N ARG A 207 45.69 -12.03 -5.53
CA ARG A 207 47.00 -11.42 -5.26
C ARG A 207 47.97 -12.35 -4.53
N LYS A 208 47.47 -13.40 -3.85
CA LYS A 208 48.29 -14.37 -3.10
C LYS A 208 48.73 -15.60 -3.91
N TRP A 209 48.25 -15.78 -5.14
CA TRP A 209 48.47 -17.00 -5.94
C TRP A 209 49.34 -16.78 -7.20
N HIS A 210 50.24 -15.80 -7.18
CA HIS A 210 51.26 -15.60 -8.23
C HIS A 210 52.68 -15.47 -7.65
N GLY A 211 52.99 -16.23 -6.59
CA GLY A 211 54.30 -16.18 -5.93
C GLY A 211 54.76 -17.53 -5.40
N LYS A 212 54.83 -18.56 -6.26
CA LYS A 212 55.73 -19.71 -6.07
C LYS A 212 56.31 -20.09 -7.43
N ASN A 213 57.43 -19.45 -7.79
CA ASN A 213 58.32 -20.00 -8.80
C ASN A 213 58.81 -21.35 -8.30
N PHE A 214 58.46 -22.41 -9.04
CA PHE A 214 59.06 -23.72 -8.89
C PHE A 214 60.44 -23.65 -9.54
N ASP A 215 61.48 -23.36 -8.75
CA ASP A 215 62.86 -23.57 -9.18
C ASP A 215 63.08 -25.08 -9.32
N ARG A 216 62.87 -25.56 -10.54
CA ARG A 216 63.47 -26.80 -11.02
C ARG A 216 64.96 -26.51 -11.19
N HIS A 217 65.83 -27.37 -10.65
CA HIS A 217 67.05 -27.86 -11.31
C HIS A 217 67.86 -28.75 -10.34
N PRO A 218 68.75 -29.65 -10.80
CA PRO A 218 68.88 -30.26 -12.13
C PRO A 218 69.02 -31.80 -12.08
N LYS A 219 69.02 -32.44 -13.25
CA LYS A 219 69.49 -33.82 -13.46
C LYS A 219 71.01 -33.86 -13.72
N PHE A 220 71.59 -35.04 -13.44
CA PHE A 220 72.89 -35.62 -13.83
C PHE A 220 74.09 -35.32 -12.90
N SER A 221 74.64 -36.36 -12.24
CA SER A 221 75.43 -37.44 -12.84
C SER A 221 75.12 -38.78 -12.20
#